data_AF-A0A820J4T2-F1
#
_entry.id   AF-A0A820J4T2-F1
#
_cell.length_a   1.000
_cell.length_b   1.000
_cell.length_c   1.000
_cell.angle_alpha   90.00
_cell.angle_beta   90.00
_cell.angle_gamma   90.00
#
_symmetry.space_group_name_H-M   'P 1'
#
loop_
_entity.id
_entity.type
_entity.pdbx_description
1 polymer ?
#
loop_
_entity_poly.entity_id
_entity_poly.type
_entity_poly.pdbx_seq_one_letter_code
_entity_poly.pdbx_strand_id
1 'polypeptide(L)'
;YGSPILVLNLVKKHEKKKQEYTLSEEFCGALDYIKQFVPDDNNIQYLAFDMARANRSKHRRVMPKLDEIARRYLQQTGFFQNFPLLVNDKQYFYDRENAIKLTPYETFFVQTGVARVNCVDCLDRTNTAMFAIAKCALGYQLFSMGLTDSPHLQEDSSVE
;
A
#
# COMPACT_ATOMS: atom_id res chain seq x y z
N TYR A 1 -8.31 -5.52 10.92
CA TYR A 1 -7.76 -4.57 9.94
C TYR A 1 -8.78 -4.09 8.92
N GLY A 2 -9.95 -4.72 8.80
CA GLY A 2 -10.96 -4.36 7.80
C GLY A 2 -10.56 -4.79 6.38
N SER A 3 -11.10 -4.12 5.37
CA SER A 3 -10.94 -4.38 3.93
C SER A 3 -10.61 -3.09 3.14
N PRO A 4 -9.84 -3.18 2.04
CA PRO A 4 -9.15 -4.38 1.54
C PRO A 4 -7.85 -4.70 2.31
N ILE A 5 -7.53 -6.00 2.39
CA ILE A 5 -6.19 -6.46 2.75
C ILE A 5 -5.36 -6.61 1.47
N LEU A 6 -4.34 -5.78 1.30
CA LEU A 6 -3.36 -5.96 0.22
C LEU A 6 -2.31 -6.96 0.66
N VAL A 7 -2.13 -8.03 -0.12
CA VAL A 7 -1.06 -9.01 0.05
C VAL A 7 -0.02 -8.78 -1.05
N LEU A 8 1.05 -8.06 -0.69
CA LEU A 8 2.15 -7.74 -1.58
C LEU A 8 3.25 -8.79 -1.48
N ASN A 9 3.29 -9.69 -2.46
CA ASN A 9 4.23 -10.79 -2.52
C ASN A 9 5.48 -10.43 -3.33
N LEU A 10 6.63 -10.37 -2.66
CA LEU A 10 7.93 -9.98 -3.22
C LEU A 10 8.80 -11.18 -3.66
N VAL A 11 8.24 -12.38 -3.57
CA VAL A 11 8.85 -13.65 -3.96
C VAL A 11 9.18 -13.63 -5.46
N LYS A 12 10.38 -14.11 -5.82
CA LYS A 12 10.87 -14.10 -7.20
C LYS A 12 10.05 -15.06 -8.05
N LYS A 13 9.66 -14.62 -9.25
CA LYS A 13 8.86 -15.45 -10.17
C LYS A 13 9.69 -16.32 -11.09
N HIS A 14 10.94 -15.91 -11.37
CA HIS A 14 11.85 -16.66 -12.24
C HIS A 14 13.15 -16.93 -11.52
N GLU A 15 13.31 -18.18 -11.09
CA GLU A 15 14.51 -18.65 -10.41
C GLU A 15 15.09 -19.89 -11.10
N LYS A 16 16.40 -20.10 -10.93
CA LYS A 16 17.08 -21.29 -11.47
C LYS A 16 16.61 -22.58 -10.79
N LYS A 17 16.28 -22.51 -9.49
CA LYS A 17 15.62 -23.58 -8.73
C LYS A 17 14.23 -23.06 -8.34
N LYS A 18 13.17 -23.83 -8.57
CA LYS A 18 11.77 -23.42 -8.34
C LYS A 18 11.37 -23.39 -6.86
N GLN A 19 12.23 -22.95 -5.95
CA GLN A 19 11.92 -22.99 -4.50
C GLN A 19 10.93 -21.90 -4.11
N GLU A 20 11.26 -20.63 -4.39
CA GLU A 20 10.37 -19.49 -4.10
C GLU A 20 9.06 -19.57 -4.91
N TYR A 21 9.15 -20.04 -6.17
CA TYR A 21 8.01 -20.12 -7.07
C TYR A 21 6.93 -21.11 -6.59
N THR A 22 7.31 -22.31 -6.13
CA THR A 22 6.35 -23.30 -5.62
C THR A 22 5.60 -22.77 -4.39
N LEU A 23 6.29 -22.09 -3.47
CA LEU A 23 5.64 -21.46 -2.32
C LEU A 23 4.63 -20.37 -2.76
N SER A 24 4.93 -19.64 -3.83
CA SER A 24 4.04 -18.64 -4.39
C SER A 24 2.76 -19.27 -4.95
N GLU A 25 2.85 -20.41 -5.64
CA GLU A 25 1.69 -21.14 -6.16
C GLU A 25 0.79 -21.66 -5.04
N GLU A 26 1.37 -22.33 -4.04
CA GLU A 26 0.61 -22.83 -2.88
C GLU A 26 -0.04 -21.68 -2.09
N PHE A 27 0.67 -20.56 -1.95
CA PHE A 27 0.13 -19.38 -1.29
C PHE A 27 -1.04 -18.76 -2.07
N CYS A 28 -0.96 -18.70 -3.40
CA CYS A 28 -2.10 -18.30 -4.23
C CYS A 28 -3.29 -19.25 -4.05
N GLY A 29 -3.06 -20.57 -4.08
CA GLY A 29 -4.12 -21.56 -3.86
C GLY A 29 -4.80 -21.41 -2.50
N ALA A 30 -4.04 -21.16 -1.45
CA ALA A 30 -4.58 -20.88 -0.12
C ALA A 30 -5.39 -19.58 -0.07
N LEU A 31 -4.93 -18.51 -0.75
CA LEU A 31 -5.68 -17.26 -0.86
C LEU A 31 -7.00 -17.44 -1.60
N ASP A 32 -6.98 -18.17 -2.72
CA ASP A 32 -8.17 -18.46 -3.52
C ASP A 32 -9.18 -19.31 -2.74
N TYR A 33 -8.70 -20.26 -1.92
CA TYR A 33 -9.54 -21.01 -1.01
C TYR A 33 -10.18 -20.10 0.06
N ILE A 34 -9.39 -19.24 0.72
CA ILE A 34 -9.91 -18.33 1.75
C ILE A 34 -10.97 -17.38 1.17
N LYS A 35 -10.75 -16.85 -0.04
CA LYS A 35 -11.69 -15.93 -0.70
C LYS A 35 -13.09 -16.49 -0.86
N GLN A 36 -13.27 -17.81 -0.94
CA GLN A 36 -14.58 -18.46 -1.02
C GLN A 36 -15.47 -18.18 0.20
N PHE A 37 -14.87 -17.81 1.34
CA PHE A 37 -15.56 -17.56 2.61
C PHE A 37 -15.67 -16.07 2.94
N VAL A 38 -15.21 -15.19 2.06
CA VAL A 38 -15.16 -13.75 2.30
C VAL A 38 -16.27 -13.08 1.48
N PRO A 39 -17.06 -12.14 2.05
CA PRO A 39 -18.27 -11.62 1.41
C PRO A 39 -18.05 -10.91 0.06
N ASP A 40 -16.87 -10.31 -0.14
CA ASP A 40 -16.52 -9.54 -1.33
C ASP A 40 -15.17 -10.00 -1.90
N ASP A 41 -15.11 -10.17 -3.22
CA ASP A 41 -13.89 -10.52 -3.97
C ASP A 41 -12.75 -9.50 -3.76
N ASN A 42 -13.08 -8.27 -3.38
CA ASN A 42 -12.12 -7.19 -3.15
C ASN A 42 -11.52 -7.18 -1.75
N ASN A 43 -11.97 -8.04 -0.82
CA ASN A 43 -11.50 -8.01 0.56
C ASN A 43 -10.04 -8.45 0.73
N ILE A 44 -9.52 -9.30 -0.17
CA ILE A 44 -8.11 -9.71 -0.17
C ILE A 44 -7.53 -9.55 -1.58
N GLN A 45 -6.69 -8.53 -1.75
CA GLN A 45 -6.05 -8.21 -3.01
C GLN A 45 -4.64 -8.81 -3.03
N TYR A 46 -4.40 -9.76 -3.94
CA TYR A 46 -3.08 -10.34 -4.11
C TYR A 46 -2.30 -9.64 -5.22
N LEU A 47 -1.08 -9.18 -4.91
CA LEU A 47 -0.19 -8.55 -5.87
C LEU A 47 1.22 -9.13 -5.76
N ALA A 48 1.68 -9.78 -6.82
CA ALA A 48 3.04 -10.30 -6.89
C ALA A 48 3.98 -9.35 -7.64
N PHE A 49 5.06 -8.93 -6.98
CA PHE A 49 6.04 -7.97 -7.48
C PHE A 49 7.48 -8.46 -7.30
N ASP A 50 8.11 -8.89 -8.39
CA ASP A 50 9.50 -9.34 -8.39
C ASP A 50 10.47 -8.15 -8.37
N MET A 51 10.84 -7.70 -7.16
CA MET A 51 11.78 -6.60 -6.95
C MET A 51 13.16 -6.88 -7.54
N ALA A 52 13.63 -8.14 -7.51
CA ALA A 52 14.95 -8.50 -8.01
C ALA A 52 15.04 -8.30 -9.54
N ARG A 53 13.96 -8.63 -10.26
CA ARG A 53 13.85 -8.37 -11.70
C ARG A 53 13.71 -6.88 -12.00
N ALA A 54 12.92 -6.15 -11.22
CA ALA A 54 12.75 -4.71 -11.37
C ALA A 54 14.09 -3.99 -11.21
N ASN A 55 14.86 -4.30 -10.16
CA ASN A 55 16.14 -3.65 -9.89
C ASN A 55 17.19 -3.84 -11.01
N ARG A 56 17.08 -4.90 -11.81
CA ARG A 56 17.96 -5.16 -12.96
C ARG A 56 17.55 -4.44 -14.24
N SER A 57 16.34 -3.87 -14.29
CA SER A 57 15.82 -3.20 -15.48
C SER A 57 16.11 -1.70 -15.44
N LYS A 58 16.71 -1.15 -16.51
CA LYS A 58 16.89 0.31 -16.65
C LYS A 58 15.57 1.08 -16.68
N HIS A 59 14.46 0.44 -17.07
CA HIS A 59 13.15 1.07 -17.26
C HIS A 59 12.13 0.75 -16.15
N ARG A 60 12.37 -0.24 -15.29
CA ARG A 60 11.44 -0.63 -14.21
C ARG A 60 12.08 -0.46 -12.85
N ARG A 61 12.24 0.79 -12.41
CA ARG A 61 12.76 1.07 -11.08
C ARG A 61 11.79 0.57 -10.00
N VAL A 62 12.35 0.07 -8.90
CA VAL A 62 11.60 -0.52 -7.79
C VAL A 62 10.74 0.52 -7.08
N MET A 63 11.34 1.65 -6.68
CA MET A 63 10.66 2.68 -5.88
C MET A 63 9.42 3.29 -6.57
N PRO A 64 9.48 3.73 -7.84
CA PRO A 64 8.29 4.25 -8.52
C PRO A 64 7.14 3.24 -8.60
N LYS A 65 7.45 1.95 -8.72
CA LYS A 65 6.41 0.92 -8.78
C LYS A 65 5.79 0.68 -7.40
N LEU A 66 6.60 0.65 -6.34
CA LEU A 66 6.10 0.53 -4.96
C LEU A 66 5.27 1.75 -4.57
N ASP A 67 5.68 2.94 -4.98
CA ASP A 67 4.94 4.19 -4.78
C ASP A 67 3.59 4.18 -5.52
N GLU A 68 3.54 3.69 -6.78
CA GLU A 68 2.28 3.47 -7.49
C GLU A 68 1.34 2.49 -6.76
N ILE A 69 1.89 1.39 -6.23
CA ILE A 69 1.12 0.40 -5.45
C ILE A 69 0.59 1.04 -4.16
N ALA A 70 1.45 1.75 -3.44
CA ALA A 70 1.11 2.41 -2.19
C ALA A 70 0.00 3.45 -2.38
N ARG A 71 0.08 4.30 -3.42
CA ARG A 71 -0.95 5.28 -3.74
C ARG A 71 -2.31 4.65 -3.99
N ARG A 72 -2.36 3.64 -4.87
CA ARG A 72 -3.62 2.94 -5.18
C ARG A 72 -4.23 2.30 -3.94
N TYR A 73 -3.38 1.72 -3.11
CA TYR A 73 -3.81 1.10 -1.86
C TYR A 73 -4.36 2.13 -0.87
N LEU A 74 -3.65 3.24 -0.64
CA LEU A 74 -4.12 4.33 0.26
C LEU A 74 -5.38 5.01 -0.25
N GLN A 75 -5.57 5.12 -1.57
CA GLN A 75 -6.83 5.62 -2.15
C GLN A 75 -8.04 4.73 -1.84
N GLN A 76 -7.82 3.45 -1.51
CA GLN A 76 -8.89 2.52 -1.15
C GLN A 76 -9.09 2.46 0.37
N THR A 77 -8.00 2.47 1.15
CA THR A 77 -8.07 2.21 2.59
C THR A 77 -8.02 3.44 3.47
N GLY A 78 -7.59 4.57 2.90
CA GLY A 78 -7.23 5.77 3.66
C GLY A 78 -6.17 5.50 4.72
N PHE A 79 -6.11 6.42 5.68
CA PHE A 79 -5.28 6.35 6.87
C PHE A 79 -6.08 6.93 8.05
N PHE A 80 -5.70 6.58 9.28
CA PHE A 80 -6.33 7.15 10.45
C PHE A 80 -6.03 8.64 10.56
N GLN A 81 -7.08 9.45 10.65
CA GLN A 81 -6.99 10.90 10.78
C GLN A 81 -7.98 11.39 11.84
N ASN A 82 -7.48 12.14 12.81
CA ASN A 82 -8.26 12.65 13.93
C ASN A 82 -8.44 14.17 13.95
N PHE A 83 -8.20 14.80 12.81
CA PHE A 83 -8.36 16.23 12.59
C PHE A 83 -9.16 16.45 11.30
N PRO A 84 -9.85 17.59 11.15
CA PRO A 84 -10.58 17.88 9.93
C PRO A 84 -9.62 18.02 8.74
N LEU A 85 -10.05 17.57 7.58
CA LEU A 85 -9.28 17.72 6.36
C LEU A 85 -9.13 19.22 6.02
N LEU A 86 -7.90 19.74 6.05
CA LEU A 86 -7.63 21.17 5.81
C LEU A 86 -7.51 21.51 4.31
N VAL A 87 -7.38 20.49 3.46
CA VAL A 87 -7.26 20.65 2.01
C VAL A 87 -8.49 20.08 1.30
N ASN A 88 -9.22 20.92 0.56
CA ASN A 88 -10.42 20.51 -0.17
C ASN A 88 -10.12 20.06 -1.60
N ASP A 89 -9.17 19.14 -1.77
CA ASP A 89 -8.79 18.61 -3.08
C ASP A 89 -9.31 17.18 -3.28
N LYS A 90 -10.45 17.06 -3.96
CA LYS A 90 -11.10 15.77 -4.23
C LYS A 90 -10.26 14.81 -5.07
N GLN A 91 -9.21 15.28 -5.76
CA GLN A 91 -8.37 14.43 -6.59
C GLN A 91 -7.52 13.45 -5.75
N TYR A 92 -7.14 13.85 -4.54
CA TYR A 92 -6.16 13.11 -3.74
C TYR A 92 -6.77 12.35 -2.57
N PHE A 93 -7.97 12.69 -2.13
CA PHE A 93 -8.60 12.02 -1.00
C PHE A 93 -9.55 10.91 -1.45
N TYR A 94 -9.44 9.77 -0.77
CA TYR A 94 -10.27 8.58 -0.92
C TYR A 94 -11.74 8.89 -0.65
N ASP A 95 -12.62 7.94 -0.99
CA ASP A 95 -14.06 8.15 -0.86
C ASP A 95 -14.44 8.58 0.57
N ARG A 96 -15.14 9.72 0.69
CA ARG A 96 -15.53 10.29 1.98
C ARG A 96 -16.54 9.42 2.72
N GLU A 97 -16.98 8.32 2.13
CA GLU A 97 -17.78 7.29 2.80
C GLU A 97 -17.12 6.76 4.08
N ASN A 98 -15.78 6.77 4.15
CA ASN A 98 -15.04 6.36 5.36
C ASN A 98 -14.92 7.46 6.43
N ALA A 99 -15.58 8.60 6.25
CA ALA A 99 -15.57 9.71 7.18
C ALA A 99 -16.60 9.50 8.30
N ILE A 100 -16.13 9.43 9.55
CA ILE A 100 -16.98 9.41 10.74
C ILE A 100 -17.19 10.85 11.20
N LYS A 101 -18.43 11.33 11.08
CA LYS A 101 -18.85 12.64 11.62
C LYS A 101 -19.33 12.45 13.05
N LEU A 102 -18.57 12.92 14.04
CA LEU A 102 -19.01 12.94 15.44
C LEU A 102 -19.86 14.17 15.74
N THR A 103 -19.48 15.31 15.17
CA THR A 103 -20.22 16.58 15.25
C THR A 103 -20.22 17.27 13.88
N PRO A 104 -21.01 18.34 13.65
CA PRO A 104 -20.95 19.09 12.40
C PRO A 104 -19.56 19.65 12.04
N TYR A 105 -18.66 19.75 13.03
CA TYR A 105 -17.34 20.35 12.89
C TYR A 105 -16.19 19.34 13.03
N GLU A 106 -16.48 18.13 13.53
CA GLU A 106 -15.47 17.10 13.75
C GLU A 106 -15.72 15.90 12.84
N THR A 107 -14.82 15.76 11.86
CA THR A 107 -14.78 14.62 10.96
C THR A 107 -13.48 13.86 11.19
N PHE A 108 -13.62 12.56 11.47
CA PHE A 108 -12.51 11.62 11.61
C PHE A 108 -12.50 10.71 10.39
N PHE A 109 -11.33 10.23 10.02
CA PHE A 109 -11.20 9.17 9.01
C PHE A 109 -10.54 7.97 9.66
N VAL A 110 -11.05 6.79 9.31
CA VAL A 110 -10.54 5.52 9.84
C VAL A 110 -9.89 4.76 8.70
N GLN A 111 -8.70 4.19 8.97
CA GLN A 111 -8.07 3.26 8.06
C GLN A 111 -8.90 1.98 7.99
N THR A 112 -9.37 1.63 6.80
CA THR A 112 -10.28 0.50 6.63
C THR A 112 -9.58 -0.79 6.24
N GLY A 113 -8.30 -0.80 5.85
CA GLY A 113 -7.58 -2.00 5.42
C GLY A 113 -6.13 -2.07 5.91
N VAL A 114 -5.40 -3.15 5.59
CA VAL A 114 -3.93 -3.24 5.83
C VAL A 114 -3.16 -3.81 4.63
N ALA A 115 -1.94 -3.33 4.39
CA ALA A 115 -1.01 -3.94 3.46
C ALA A 115 -0.07 -4.89 4.20
N ARG A 116 -0.05 -6.15 3.77
CA ARG A 116 0.85 -7.20 4.24
C ARG A 116 1.87 -7.49 3.15
N VAL A 117 3.14 -7.26 3.47
CA VAL A 117 4.25 -7.55 2.57
C VAL A 117 4.87 -8.88 2.98
N ASN A 118 5.00 -9.81 2.03
CA ASN A 118 5.71 -11.06 2.26
C ASN A 118 6.88 -11.23 1.29
N CYS A 119 7.93 -11.87 1.79
CA CYS A 119 9.11 -12.23 1.02
C CYS A 119 9.71 -13.50 1.62
N VAL A 120 10.20 -14.39 0.78
CA VAL A 120 11.00 -15.54 1.21
C VAL A 120 12.46 -15.07 1.13
N ASP A 121 13.15 -15.07 2.26
CA ASP A 121 14.61 -14.88 2.42
C ASP A 121 15.20 -13.48 2.65
N CYS A 122 14.47 -12.36 2.57
CA CYS A 122 15.11 -11.04 2.81
C CYS A 122 14.24 -10.00 3.53
N LEU A 123 14.65 -9.63 4.74
CA LEU A 123 14.13 -8.50 5.50
C LEU A 123 14.30 -7.16 4.75
N ASP A 124 15.38 -6.99 3.98
CA ASP A 124 15.66 -5.75 3.25
C ASP A 124 14.60 -5.43 2.18
N ARG A 125 14.11 -6.47 1.51
CA ARG A 125 13.05 -6.32 0.48
C ARG A 125 11.73 -5.93 1.13
N THR A 126 11.37 -6.57 2.24
CA THR A 126 10.17 -6.21 3.00
C THR A 126 10.27 -4.80 3.58
N ASN A 127 11.42 -4.41 4.12
CA ASN A 127 11.64 -3.07 4.67
C ASN A 127 11.54 -2.00 3.59
N THR A 128 12.15 -2.21 2.43
CA THR A 128 12.05 -1.27 1.29
C THR A 128 10.59 -1.06 0.86
N ALA A 129 9.81 -2.15 0.74
CA ALA A 129 8.40 -2.05 0.36
C ALA A 129 7.54 -1.37 1.44
N MET A 130 7.74 -1.71 2.72
CA MET A 130 7.06 -1.05 3.82
C MET A 130 7.43 0.43 3.93
N PHE A 131 8.70 0.78 3.72
CA PHE A 131 9.16 2.17 3.67
C PHE A 131 8.46 2.95 2.56
N ALA A 132 8.35 2.40 1.34
CA ALA A 132 7.66 3.07 0.25
C ALA A 132 6.17 3.32 0.56
N ILE A 133 5.49 2.33 1.17
CA ILE A 133 4.09 2.48 1.60
C ILE A 133 3.96 3.55 2.69
N ALA A 134 4.84 3.51 3.69
CA ALA A 134 4.84 4.48 4.80
C ALA A 134 5.16 5.90 4.33
N LYS A 135 6.15 6.08 3.45
CA LYS A 135 6.49 7.37 2.83
C LYS A 135 5.31 7.94 2.07
N CYS A 136 4.62 7.11 1.29
CA CYS A 136 3.41 7.52 0.59
C CYS A 136 2.32 7.98 1.58
N ALA A 137 2.06 7.20 2.63
CA ALA A 137 1.07 7.54 3.66
C ALA A 137 1.40 8.86 4.36
N LEU A 138 2.68 9.06 4.69
CA LEU A 138 3.18 10.30 5.28
C LEU A 138 2.94 11.50 4.36
N GLY A 139 3.17 11.35 3.05
CA GLY A 139 2.88 12.40 2.07
C GLY A 139 1.42 12.82 2.07
N TYR A 140 0.50 11.86 2.07
CA TYR A 140 -0.94 12.15 2.19
C TYR A 140 -1.32 12.77 3.54
N GLN A 141 -0.69 12.36 4.64
CA GLN A 141 -0.90 12.95 5.96
C GLN A 141 -0.47 14.41 5.99
N LEU A 142 0.74 14.73 5.54
CA LEU A 142 1.25 16.10 5.48
C LEU A 142 0.39 16.99 4.58
N PHE A 143 -0.02 16.46 3.43
CA PHE A 143 -0.94 17.14 2.53
C PHE A 143 -2.30 17.39 3.20
N SER A 144 -2.86 16.42 3.92
CA SER A 144 -4.15 16.58 4.62
C SER A 144 -4.12 17.64 5.73
N MET A 145 -2.95 17.88 6.32
CA MET A 145 -2.68 18.93 7.32
C MET A 145 -2.39 20.29 6.68
N GLY A 146 -2.36 20.40 5.34
CA GLY A 146 -1.99 21.63 4.63
C GLY A 146 -0.51 22.02 4.79
N LEU A 147 0.36 21.07 5.13
CA LEU A 147 1.80 21.31 5.30
C LEU A 147 2.59 21.19 3.99
N THR A 148 2.00 20.57 2.97
CA THR A 148 2.56 20.46 1.63
C THR A 148 1.50 20.78 0.59
N ASP A 149 1.93 21.26 -0.58
CA ASP A 149 1.03 21.54 -1.72
C ASP A 149 0.64 20.28 -2.51
N SER A 150 1.30 19.15 -2.23
CA SER A 150 1.08 17.87 -2.89
C SER A 150 1.33 16.71 -1.92
N PRO A 151 0.64 15.56 -2.07
CA PRO A 151 0.93 14.35 -1.28
C PRO A 151 2.17 13.60 -1.77
N HIS A 152 2.81 14.02 -2.86
CA HIS A 152 3.98 13.36 -3.42
C HIS A 152 5.27 13.92 -2.83
N LEU A 153 5.83 13.20 -1.85
CA LEU A 153 7.12 13.55 -1.26
C LEU A 153 8.25 13.25 -2.25
N GLN A 154 9.06 14.27 -2.55
CA GLN A 154 10.25 14.10 -3.39
C GLN A 154 11.21 13.08 -2.74
N GLU A 155 11.87 12.28 -3.57
CA GLU A 155 13.04 11.52 -3.11
C GLU A 155 14.19 12.52 -3.12
N ASP A 156 14.66 12.89 -1.92
CA ASP A 156 15.73 13.86 -1.62
C ASP A 156 15.25 15.25 -1.16
N SER A 157 15.07 15.35 0.15
CA SER A 157 15.61 16.48 0.90
C SER A 157 16.24 15.84 2.12
N SER A 158 17.57 15.88 2.20
CA SER A 158 18.29 15.61 3.43
C SER A 158 17.55 16.32 4.55
N VAL A 159 17.09 15.58 5.56
CA VAL A 159 16.74 16.20 6.84
C VAL A 159 18.09 16.55 7.47
N GLU A 160 18.60 17.72 7.11
CA GLU A 160 19.67 18.39 7.85
C GLU A 160 19.11 19.05 9.11
#